data_AF-A0AAV9DRQ0-F1
#
_entry.id   AF-A0AAV9DRQ0-F1
#
_cell.length_a   1.000
_cell.length_b   1.000
_cell.length_c   1.000
_cell.angle_alpha   90.00
_cell.angle_beta   90.00
_cell.angle_gamma   90.00
#
_symmetry.space_group_name_H-M   'P 1'
#
loop_
_entity.id
_entity.type
_entity.pdbx_description
1 polymer ?
#
loop_
_entity_poly.entity_id
_entity_poly.type
_entity_poly.pdbx_seq_one_letter_code
_entity_poly.pdbx_strand_id
1 'polypeptide(L)'
;MAPTTITTTTTTNAAQKRLWFTAATENDSVVQGPPKKRMVKGMSLLEWGILCKDNGIKYSGLRADRPRPHPMRSWPESGLRPKLINAVDPFGDRDPLPIQMVAVPLGVQQRDLIALCAPVPGKITAYLLPMLQHICHCSRLDREACSHPLAVIVVPNRQLAEKVARVMERLSRYMVDVKVSLILDEGDALNKLGRGSHVIVGTVDQLGKCIERSTLVMRQSCGYLIMDEADYMVEMGFDKELEAMLKAMPRRRTIHVYTETMPTSLEKLTRRHLHDPINVAVDREVSKALEQRASEKKVQMLKKRAAAKLLFH
;
A
#
# COMPACT_ATOMS: atom_id res chain seq x y z
N MET A 1 1.45 -5.96 -76.47
CA MET A 1 1.47 -4.77 -75.59
C MET A 1 0.45 -5.02 -74.50
N ALA A 2 0.92 -5.25 -73.27
CA ALA A 2 0.09 -5.69 -72.14
C ALA A 2 -0.55 -4.48 -71.42
N PRO A 3 -1.77 -4.61 -70.86
CA PRO A 3 -2.38 -3.55 -70.06
C PRO A 3 -1.98 -3.67 -68.58
N THR A 4 -1.55 -2.55 -68.03
CA THR A 4 -1.08 -2.35 -66.65
C THR A 4 -2.26 -2.21 -65.70
N THR A 5 -2.33 -3.04 -64.65
CA THR A 5 -3.30 -2.89 -63.54
C THR A 5 -2.58 -2.27 -62.34
N ILE A 6 -3.09 -1.15 -61.86
CA ILE A 6 -2.77 -0.58 -60.55
C ILE A 6 -3.89 -1.03 -59.61
N THR A 7 -3.59 -1.46 -58.37
CA THR A 7 -4.06 -0.86 -57.09
C THR A 7 -3.61 -1.69 -55.87
N THR A 8 -2.80 -1.04 -55.03
CA THR A 8 -2.57 -1.16 -53.57
C THR A 8 -2.11 -2.48 -52.93
N THR A 9 -0.82 -2.52 -52.60
CA THR A 9 -0.24 -3.37 -51.54
C THR A 9 -0.20 -2.62 -50.20
N THR A 10 -0.75 -3.27 -49.17
CA THR A 10 -0.71 -2.84 -47.77
C THR A 10 0.72 -2.97 -47.23
N THR A 11 1.40 -1.85 -46.96
CA THR A 11 2.73 -1.87 -46.33
C THR A 11 2.60 -1.62 -44.83
N THR A 12 2.76 -2.69 -44.05
CA THR A 12 2.86 -2.66 -42.58
C THR A 12 4.23 -2.10 -42.20
N ASN A 13 4.26 -0.94 -41.54
CA ASN A 13 5.49 -0.27 -41.15
C ASN A 13 6.14 -0.97 -39.95
N ALA A 14 7.11 -1.85 -40.23
CA ALA A 14 7.92 -2.60 -39.27
C ALA A 14 9.03 -1.77 -38.58
N ALA A 15 9.04 -0.44 -38.72
CA ALA A 15 10.13 0.41 -38.23
C ALA A 15 9.99 0.92 -36.79
N GLN A 16 8.89 0.67 -36.07
CA GLN A 16 8.70 1.13 -34.68
C GLN A 16 9.08 0.12 -33.58
N LYS A 17 9.61 -1.06 -33.94
CA LYS A 17 10.00 -2.12 -32.99
C LYS A 17 11.50 -2.26 -32.69
N ARG A 18 12.35 -1.37 -33.20
CA ARG A 18 13.82 -1.43 -32.99
C ARG A 18 14.34 -0.17 -32.29
N LEU A 19 14.22 -0.11 -30.97
CA LEU A 19 14.97 0.87 -30.13
C LEU A 19 15.16 0.41 -28.67
N TRP A 20 15.02 -0.89 -28.38
CA TRP A 20 15.11 -1.44 -27.01
C TRP A 20 16.25 -2.45 -26.80
N PHE A 21 17.18 -2.57 -27.74
CA PHE A 21 18.29 -3.53 -27.64
C PHE A 21 19.57 -2.96 -28.24
N THR A 22 20.27 -2.08 -27.52
CA THR A 22 21.71 -1.82 -27.73
C THR A 22 22.25 -0.92 -26.61
N ALA A 23 22.52 -1.51 -25.44
CA ALA A 23 23.53 -1.04 -24.48
C ALA A 23 23.68 -2.09 -23.36
N ALA A 24 24.23 -3.24 -23.70
CA ALA A 24 24.79 -4.18 -22.73
C ALA A 24 26.10 -4.70 -23.33
N THR A 25 27.19 -3.96 -23.11
CA THR A 25 28.54 -4.44 -23.40
C THR A 25 28.96 -5.43 -22.33
N GLU A 26 29.19 -6.65 -22.80
CA GLU A 26 30.00 -7.76 -22.27
C GLU A 26 30.87 -7.44 -21.03
N ASN A 27 30.48 -7.99 -19.87
CA ASN A 27 31.24 -8.99 -19.12
C ASN A 27 30.50 -9.24 -17.78
N ASP A 28 29.57 -10.19 -17.75
CA ASP A 28 29.04 -10.71 -16.49
C ASP A 28 28.86 -12.23 -16.65
N SER A 29 29.87 -12.97 -16.20
CA SER A 29 29.83 -14.41 -16.05
C SER A 29 28.60 -14.82 -15.23
N VAL A 30 27.73 -15.60 -15.85
CA VAL A 30 26.43 -16.03 -15.36
C VAL A 30 26.60 -16.91 -14.12
N VAL A 31 26.42 -16.34 -12.93
CA VAL A 31 26.20 -17.11 -11.70
C VAL A 31 24.73 -17.56 -11.69
N GLN A 32 24.49 -18.83 -12.05
CA GLN A 32 23.15 -19.40 -12.12
C GLN A 32 22.57 -19.67 -10.72
N GLY A 33 21.49 -18.97 -10.37
CA GLY A 33 20.68 -19.22 -9.18
C GLY A 33 19.35 -18.44 -9.23
N PRO A 34 18.30 -18.88 -8.52
CA PRO A 34 17.00 -18.21 -8.57
C PRO A 34 17.08 -16.77 -8.02
N PRO A 35 16.32 -15.79 -8.59
CA PRO A 35 16.44 -14.36 -8.30
C PRO A 35 16.38 -14.00 -6.79
N LYS A 36 15.64 -14.79 -6.00
CA LYS A 36 15.50 -14.60 -4.55
C LYS A 36 16.79 -14.86 -3.74
N LYS A 37 17.78 -15.61 -4.27
CA LYS A 37 18.98 -16.02 -3.52
C LYS A 37 20.19 -15.11 -3.71
N ARG A 38 20.20 -14.20 -4.69
CA ARG A 38 21.34 -13.30 -4.95
C ARG A 38 21.39 -12.12 -3.96
N MET A 39 22.55 -11.49 -3.76
CA MET A 39 22.62 -10.20 -3.04
C MET A 39 21.97 -9.08 -3.87
N VAL A 40 21.34 -8.08 -3.21
CA VAL A 40 20.64 -6.96 -3.89
C VAL A 40 21.55 -6.25 -4.91
N LYS A 41 22.83 -6.01 -4.56
CA LYS A 41 23.81 -5.35 -5.43
C LYS A 41 24.17 -6.14 -6.70
N GLY A 42 23.88 -7.43 -6.74
CA GLY A 42 24.21 -8.32 -7.87
C GLY A 42 23.02 -8.67 -8.75
N MET A 43 21.87 -8.00 -8.59
CA MET A 43 20.69 -8.25 -9.42
C MET A 43 20.68 -7.35 -10.65
N SER A 44 20.51 -7.96 -11.82
CA SER A 44 20.29 -7.30 -13.09
C SER A 44 18.86 -6.74 -13.21
N LEU A 45 18.66 -5.77 -14.12
CA LEU A 45 17.33 -5.24 -14.44
C LEU A 45 16.36 -6.33 -14.94
N LEU A 46 16.89 -7.34 -15.64
CA LEU A 46 16.11 -8.48 -16.11
C LEU A 46 15.55 -9.29 -14.93
N GLU A 47 16.37 -9.57 -13.91
CA GLU A 47 15.95 -10.34 -12.74
C GLU A 47 14.90 -9.59 -11.91
N TRP A 48 15.01 -8.27 -11.79
CA TRP A 48 13.95 -7.45 -11.20
C TRP A 48 12.65 -7.54 -12.01
N GLY A 49 12.75 -7.57 -13.35
CA GLY A 49 11.61 -7.75 -14.24
C GLY A 49 10.94 -9.11 -14.05
N ILE A 50 11.73 -10.19 -13.96
CA ILE A 50 11.24 -11.54 -13.67
C ILE A 50 10.56 -11.59 -12.31
N LEU A 51 11.19 -11.04 -11.27
CA LEU A 51 10.61 -11.00 -9.93
C LEU A 51 9.26 -10.27 -9.89
N CYS A 52 9.14 -9.13 -10.59
CA CYS A 52 7.86 -8.43 -10.71
C CYS A 52 6.82 -9.30 -11.42
N LYS A 53 7.21 -9.92 -12.55
CA LYS A 53 6.32 -10.79 -13.33
C LYS A 53 5.81 -11.98 -12.51
N ASP A 54 6.70 -12.67 -11.80
CA ASP A 54 6.39 -13.84 -10.98
C ASP A 54 5.42 -13.52 -9.83
N ASN A 55 5.45 -12.28 -9.33
CA ASN A 55 4.56 -11.80 -8.27
C ASN A 55 3.36 -11.00 -8.81
N GLY A 56 3.17 -10.93 -10.12
CA GLY A 56 2.09 -10.18 -10.75
C GLY A 56 2.15 -8.66 -10.52
N ILE A 57 3.33 -8.11 -10.22
CA ILE A 57 3.52 -6.69 -9.93
C ILE A 57 3.73 -5.91 -11.22
N LYS A 58 2.93 -4.86 -11.42
CA LYS A 58 3.04 -3.93 -12.55
C LYS A 58 3.15 -2.50 -12.01
N TYR A 59 4.06 -1.73 -12.58
CA TYR A 59 4.24 -0.31 -12.24
C TYR A 59 3.71 0.57 -13.36
N SER A 60 3.08 1.67 -13.01
CA SER A 60 2.75 2.78 -13.91
C SER A 60 2.96 4.13 -13.22
N GLY A 61 2.81 5.23 -13.95
CA GLY A 61 3.06 6.58 -13.40
C GLY A 61 4.52 6.88 -13.08
N LEU A 62 5.46 6.05 -13.53
CA LEU A 62 6.90 6.28 -13.33
C LEU A 62 7.37 7.42 -14.22
N ARG A 63 8.13 8.36 -13.63
CA ARG A 63 8.84 9.37 -14.41
C ARG A 63 10.03 8.74 -15.15
N ALA A 64 10.28 9.21 -16.37
CA ALA A 64 11.37 8.70 -17.21
C ALA A 64 12.77 8.99 -16.63
N ASP A 65 12.90 10.03 -15.79
CA ASP A 65 14.15 10.45 -15.17
C ASP A 65 14.48 9.70 -13.86
N ARG A 66 13.62 8.78 -13.41
CA ARG A 66 13.82 8.04 -12.16
C ARG A 66 13.88 6.53 -12.41
N PRO A 67 14.79 5.81 -11.73
CA PRO A 67 14.82 4.37 -11.82
C PRO A 67 13.54 3.78 -11.23
N ARG A 68 13.07 2.68 -11.82
CA ARG A 68 11.95 1.92 -11.28
C ARG A 68 12.32 1.45 -9.86
N PRO A 69 11.45 1.66 -8.85
CA PRO A 69 11.71 1.14 -7.52
C PRO A 69 11.74 -0.39 -7.56
N HIS A 70 12.73 -0.98 -6.89
CA HIS A 70 12.85 -2.42 -6.80
C HIS A 70 11.95 -2.95 -5.68
N PRO A 71 11.17 -4.03 -5.93
CA PRO A 71 10.41 -4.68 -4.87
C PRO A 71 11.36 -5.32 -3.86
N MET A 72 11.06 -5.25 -2.56
CA MET A 72 11.81 -5.98 -1.55
C MET A 72 11.56 -7.49 -1.69
N ARG A 73 12.61 -8.30 -1.51
CA ARG A 73 12.54 -9.77 -1.62
C ARG A 73 12.35 -10.44 -0.27
N SER A 74 12.79 -9.77 0.78
CA SER A 74 12.72 -10.21 2.16
C SER A 74 12.53 -9.01 3.09
N TRP A 75 12.04 -9.24 4.31
CA TRP A 75 11.79 -8.18 5.28
C TRP A 75 13.01 -7.33 5.66
N PRO A 76 14.25 -7.88 5.75
CA PRO A 76 15.44 -7.05 5.99
C PRO A 76 15.71 -6.00 4.89
N GLU A 77 15.22 -6.21 3.66
CA GLU A 77 15.36 -5.26 2.55
C GLU A 77 14.30 -4.13 2.59
N SER A 78 13.33 -4.20 3.50
CA SER A 78 12.20 -3.26 3.58
C SER A 78 12.58 -1.82 3.98
N GLY A 79 13.74 -1.64 4.61
CA GLY A 79 14.12 -0.39 5.27
C GLY A 79 13.38 -0.15 6.60
N LEU A 80 12.60 -1.12 7.10
CA LEU A 80 11.93 -1.03 8.39
C LEU A 80 12.91 -1.23 9.55
N ARG A 81 12.61 -0.61 10.70
CA ARG A 81 13.31 -0.88 11.96
C ARG A 81 13.15 -2.35 12.36
N PRO A 82 14.18 -2.99 12.96
CA PRO A 82 14.11 -4.40 13.38
C PRO A 82 12.91 -4.73 14.28
N LYS A 83 12.50 -3.81 15.17
CA LYS A 83 11.30 -3.99 16.02
C LYS A 83 10.01 -4.15 15.22
N LEU A 84 9.87 -3.43 14.10
CA LEU A 84 8.71 -3.55 13.21
C LEU A 84 8.77 -4.82 12.36
N ILE A 85 9.96 -5.24 11.93
CA ILE A 85 10.16 -6.51 11.24
C ILE A 85 9.76 -7.67 12.17
N ASN A 86 10.20 -7.63 13.42
CA ASN A 86 9.84 -8.62 14.45
C ASN A 86 8.34 -8.60 14.79
N ALA A 87 7.61 -7.52 14.49
CA ALA A 87 6.16 -7.49 14.64
C ALA A 87 5.44 -8.31 13.57
N VAL A 88 6.07 -8.58 12.43
CA VAL A 88 5.49 -9.35 11.32
C VAL A 88 5.68 -10.87 11.51
N ASP A 89 6.86 -11.26 11.96
CA ASP A 89 7.29 -12.66 12.11
C ASP A 89 6.35 -13.57 12.94
N PRO A 90 5.75 -13.11 14.07
CA PRO A 90 4.82 -13.89 14.90
C PRO A 90 3.56 -14.36 14.16
N PHE A 91 3.28 -13.81 12.98
CA PHE A 91 2.08 -14.11 12.21
C PHE A 91 2.30 -15.12 11.10
N GLY A 92 3.53 -15.66 10.99
CA GLY A 92 3.87 -16.72 10.04
C GLY A 92 4.21 -16.23 8.63
N ASP A 93 4.33 -14.91 8.45
CA ASP A 93 4.66 -14.26 7.18
C ASP A 93 6.19 -14.13 7.04
N ARG A 94 6.86 -15.26 6.78
CA ARG A 94 8.33 -15.27 6.59
C ARG A 94 8.77 -14.50 5.35
N ASP A 95 7.97 -14.58 4.29
CA ASP A 95 8.22 -13.90 3.02
C ASP A 95 7.17 -12.81 2.79
N PRO A 96 7.55 -11.63 2.28
CA PRO A 96 6.60 -10.58 1.96
C PRO A 96 5.68 -10.97 0.80
N LEU A 97 4.41 -10.61 0.92
CA LEU A 97 3.41 -10.78 -0.13
C LEU A 97 3.57 -9.73 -1.23
N PRO A 98 3.10 -9.95 -2.47
CA PRO A 98 3.36 -9.06 -3.61
C PRO A 98 3.08 -7.57 -3.36
N ILE A 99 1.95 -7.24 -2.72
CA ILE A 99 1.63 -5.85 -2.38
C ILE A 99 2.59 -5.27 -1.33
N GLN A 100 3.01 -6.09 -0.36
CA GLN A 100 3.97 -5.70 0.68
C GLN A 100 5.36 -5.47 0.09
N MET A 101 5.75 -6.29 -0.90
CA MET A 101 7.05 -6.19 -1.58
C MET A 101 7.28 -4.78 -2.17
N VAL A 102 6.21 -4.08 -2.52
CA VAL A 102 6.30 -2.76 -3.15
C VAL A 102 5.85 -1.64 -2.21
N ALA A 103 4.68 -1.78 -1.59
CA ALA A 103 4.08 -0.70 -0.82
C ALA A 103 4.90 -0.35 0.43
N VAL A 104 5.52 -1.35 1.07
CA VAL A 104 6.34 -1.13 2.27
C VAL A 104 7.57 -0.26 1.96
N PRO A 105 8.48 -0.63 1.04
CA PRO A 105 9.65 0.20 0.76
C PRO A 105 9.28 1.58 0.22
N LEU A 106 8.21 1.70 -0.59
CA LEU A 106 7.73 3.00 -1.07
C LEU A 106 7.19 3.89 0.06
N GLY A 107 6.45 3.32 1.00
CA GLY A 107 5.96 4.04 2.18
C GLY A 107 7.10 4.45 3.12
N VAL A 108 8.12 3.61 3.29
CA VAL A 108 9.33 3.95 4.05
C VAL A 108 10.06 5.15 3.44
N GLN A 109 10.07 5.24 2.10
CA GLN A 109 10.62 6.38 1.36
C GLN A 109 9.70 7.61 1.34
N GLN A 110 8.55 7.57 2.04
CA GLN A 110 7.55 8.63 2.10
C GLN A 110 7.00 9.05 0.72
N ARG A 111 6.93 8.11 -0.22
CA ARG A 111 6.36 8.33 -1.56
C ARG A 111 4.85 8.12 -1.56
N ASP A 112 4.15 8.99 -2.28
CA ASP A 112 2.73 8.78 -2.58
C ASP A 112 2.54 7.53 -3.45
N LEU A 113 1.46 6.81 -3.18
CA LEU A 113 1.20 5.50 -3.76
C LEU A 113 -0.27 5.38 -4.15
N ILE A 114 -0.52 4.89 -5.36
CA ILE A 114 -1.83 4.37 -5.78
C ILE A 114 -1.67 2.87 -6.01
N ALA A 115 -2.23 2.07 -5.12
CA ALA A 115 -2.22 0.63 -5.17
C ALA A 115 -3.53 0.10 -5.76
N LEU A 116 -3.46 -0.40 -6.99
CA LEU A 116 -4.52 -1.04 -7.74
C LEU A 116 -4.50 -2.55 -7.46
N CYS A 117 -5.33 -2.99 -6.52
CA CYS A 117 -5.45 -4.41 -6.23
C CYS A 117 -6.85 -4.72 -5.71
N ALA A 118 -7.38 -5.86 -6.15
CA ALA A 118 -8.49 -6.53 -5.48
C ALA A 118 -8.13 -6.80 -4.00
N PRO A 119 -9.09 -7.18 -3.15
CA PRO A 119 -8.79 -7.69 -1.83
C PRO A 119 -7.67 -8.74 -1.88
N VAL A 120 -6.63 -8.52 -1.07
CA VAL A 120 -5.46 -9.39 -0.97
C VAL A 120 -5.00 -9.52 0.47
N PRO A 121 -4.47 -10.69 0.88
CA PRO A 121 -3.84 -10.84 2.17
C PRO A 121 -2.64 -9.89 2.28
N GLY A 122 -2.40 -9.40 3.49
CA GLY A 122 -1.26 -8.53 3.77
C GLY A 122 -1.41 -7.06 3.32
N LYS A 123 -2.49 -6.67 2.61
CA LYS A 123 -2.77 -5.26 2.22
C LYS A 123 -2.67 -4.31 3.41
N ILE A 124 -3.38 -4.64 4.50
CA ILE A 124 -3.43 -3.82 5.71
C ILE A 124 -2.02 -3.66 6.31
N THR A 125 -1.29 -4.75 6.46
CA THR A 125 0.09 -4.71 6.98
C THR A 125 1.03 -3.94 6.05
N ALA A 126 0.80 -3.98 4.74
CA ALA A 126 1.61 -3.28 3.75
C ALA A 126 1.59 -1.76 3.92
N TYR A 127 0.46 -1.17 4.29
CA TYR A 127 0.36 0.27 4.59
C TYR A 127 0.61 0.62 6.05
N LEU A 128 0.26 -0.27 6.98
CA LEU A 128 0.45 0.01 8.40
C LEU A 128 1.92 0.06 8.79
N LEU A 129 2.75 -0.87 8.29
CA LEU A 129 4.18 -0.90 8.63
C LEU A 129 4.94 0.40 8.31
N PRO A 130 4.90 0.93 7.07
CA PRO A 130 5.58 2.19 6.77
C PRO A 130 4.97 3.39 7.52
N MET A 131 3.66 3.40 7.76
CA MET A 131 3.00 4.46 8.54
C MET A 131 3.47 4.44 10.01
N LEU A 132 3.58 3.26 10.61
CA LEU A 132 4.08 3.08 11.97
C LEU A 132 5.57 3.46 12.07
N GLN A 133 6.35 3.13 11.03
CA GLN A 133 7.72 3.62 10.92
C GLN A 133 7.77 5.16 10.84
N HIS A 134 6.88 5.80 10.07
CA HIS A 134 6.81 7.26 10.01
C HIS A 134 6.58 7.87 11.40
N ILE A 135 5.62 7.34 12.17
CA ILE A 135 5.34 7.78 13.54
C ILE A 135 6.57 7.61 14.44
N CYS A 136 7.32 6.52 14.29
CA CYS A 136 8.56 6.29 15.03
C CYS A 136 9.70 7.27 14.70
N HIS A 137 9.60 8.00 13.58
CA HIS A 137 10.54 9.05 13.17
C HIS A 137 10.06 10.46 13.51
N CYS A 138 8.78 10.64 13.85
CA CYS A 138 8.28 11.92 14.34
C CYS A 138 8.95 12.32 15.66
N SER A 139 9.07 13.63 15.88
CA SER A 139 9.76 14.16 17.05
C SER A 139 9.10 13.64 18.34
N ARG A 140 9.88 13.55 19.42
CA ARG A 140 9.35 13.14 20.72
C ARG A 140 8.26 14.11 21.20
N LEU A 141 8.40 15.41 20.90
CA LEU A 141 7.41 16.44 21.22
C LEU A 141 6.08 16.21 20.49
N ASP A 142 6.12 15.86 19.20
CA ASP A 142 4.90 15.54 18.43
C ASP A 142 4.19 14.29 18.96
N ARG A 143 4.96 13.30 19.45
CA ARG A 143 4.43 12.09 20.08
C ARG A 143 3.87 12.36 21.48
N GLU A 144 4.57 13.13 22.29
CA GLU A 144 4.13 13.44 23.66
C GLU A 144 2.92 14.37 23.70
N ALA A 145 2.80 15.30 22.74
CA ALA A 145 1.66 16.21 22.68
C ALA A 145 0.34 15.46 22.47
N CYS A 146 0.32 14.42 21.62
CA CYS A 146 -0.88 13.62 21.27
C CYS A 146 -2.12 14.44 20.82
N SER A 147 -2.01 15.76 20.70
CA SER A 147 -3.13 16.68 20.49
C SER A 147 -3.59 16.69 19.05
N HIS A 148 -2.71 16.29 18.13
CA HIS A 148 -2.99 16.20 16.71
C HIS A 148 -2.55 14.82 16.19
N PRO A 149 -3.37 14.19 15.33
CA PRO A 149 -3.01 12.91 14.74
C PRO A 149 -1.80 13.06 13.83
N LEU A 150 -0.89 12.08 13.91
CA LEU A 150 0.24 11.94 13.01
C LEU A 150 -0.14 11.18 11.74
N ALA A 151 -1.12 10.29 11.85
CA ALA A 151 -1.65 9.54 10.73
C ALA A 151 -3.16 9.30 10.82
N VAL A 152 -3.81 9.24 9.66
CA VAL A 152 -5.24 8.95 9.53
C VAL A 152 -5.47 7.84 8.51
N ILE A 153 -6.34 6.90 8.84
CA ILE A 153 -6.78 5.81 7.97
C ILE A 153 -8.28 5.96 7.76
N VAL A 154 -8.66 6.17 6.51
CA VAL A 154 -10.04 6.33 6.06
C VAL A 154 -10.46 5.07 5.33
N VAL A 155 -11.62 4.54 5.73
CA VAL A 155 -12.22 3.36 5.13
C VAL A 155 -13.71 3.60 4.86
N PRO A 156 -14.36 2.85 3.97
CA PRO A 156 -15.78 3.05 3.65
C PRO A 156 -16.74 2.57 4.73
N ASN A 157 -16.39 1.51 5.48
CA ASN A 157 -17.34 0.83 6.35
C ASN A 157 -16.74 0.42 7.70
N ARG A 158 -17.65 0.17 8.65
CA ARG A 158 -17.32 -0.13 10.04
C ARG A 158 -16.55 -1.44 10.19
N GLN A 159 -16.91 -2.46 9.43
CA GLN A 159 -16.29 -3.79 9.50
C GLN A 159 -14.81 -3.74 9.08
N LEU A 160 -14.51 -2.97 8.03
CA LEU A 160 -13.15 -2.74 7.58
C LEU A 160 -12.37 -1.91 8.61
N ALA A 161 -12.98 -0.87 9.19
CA ALA A 161 -12.34 -0.06 10.23
C ALA A 161 -11.95 -0.91 11.45
N GLU A 162 -12.84 -1.77 11.94
CA GLU A 162 -12.55 -2.70 13.02
C GLU A 162 -11.48 -3.73 12.64
N LYS A 163 -11.45 -4.20 11.39
CA LYS A 163 -10.40 -5.09 10.88
C LYS A 163 -9.04 -4.41 10.91
N VAL A 164 -8.95 -3.17 10.43
CA VAL A 164 -7.72 -2.36 10.45
C VAL A 164 -7.29 -2.12 11.89
N ALA A 165 -8.20 -1.71 12.78
CA ALA A 165 -7.91 -1.48 14.19
C ALA A 165 -7.34 -2.73 14.88
N ARG A 166 -7.90 -3.92 14.64
CA ARG A 166 -7.38 -5.19 15.18
C ARG A 166 -5.96 -5.50 14.70
N VAL A 167 -5.64 -5.25 13.44
CA VAL A 167 -4.29 -5.47 12.91
C VAL A 167 -3.33 -4.42 13.46
N MET A 168 -3.79 -3.17 13.54
CA MET A 168 -3.03 -2.08 14.14
C MET A 168 -2.66 -2.36 15.59
N GLU A 169 -3.62 -2.77 16.43
CA GLU A 169 -3.37 -3.10 17.84
C GLU A 169 -2.33 -4.22 18.00
N ARG A 170 -2.35 -5.20 17.10
CA ARG A 170 -1.37 -6.29 17.10
C ARG A 170 0.03 -5.80 16.74
N LEU A 171 0.15 -4.92 15.75
CA LEU A 171 1.44 -4.35 15.33
C LEU A 171 1.96 -3.34 16.36
N SER A 172 1.06 -2.57 16.99
CA SER A 172 1.41 -1.52 17.95
C SER A 172 1.98 -2.05 19.26
N ARG A 173 1.68 -3.30 19.66
CA ARG A 173 2.29 -3.95 20.83
C ARG A 173 3.82 -4.04 20.78
N TYR A 174 4.40 -4.01 19.58
CA TYR A 174 5.86 -4.03 19.38
C TYR A 174 6.48 -2.63 19.39
N MET A 175 5.66 -1.60 19.54
CA MET A 175 6.06 -0.21 19.67
C MET A 175 5.68 0.33 21.04
N VAL A 176 6.58 1.12 21.60
CA VAL A 176 6.30 1.89 22.81
C VAL A 176 5.67 3.20 22.32
N ASP A 177 4.52 3.59 22.89
CA ASP A 177 3.89 4.91 22.73
C ASP A 177 3.12 5.19 21.42
N VAL A 178 2.33 4.25 20.89
CA VAL A 178 1.37 4.54 19.81
C VAL A 178 -0.07 4.42 20.32
N LYS A 179 -0.75 5.56 20.39
CA LYS A 179 -2.16 5.65 20.76
C LYS A 179 -3.04 5.67 19.51
N VAL A 180 -3.96 4.72 19.43
CA VAL A 180 -4.84 4.50 18.28
C VAL A 180 -6.28 4.75 18.70
N SER A 181 -7.01 5.55 17.93
CA SER A 181 -8.42 5.82 18.15
C SER A 181 -9.25 5.31 16.97
N LEU A 182 -10.26 4.51 17.28
CA LEU A 182 -11.23 4.02 16.33
C LEU A 182 -12.50 4.88 16.41
N ILE A 183 -12.82 5.58 15.33
CA ILE A 183 -13.92 6.55 15.22
C ILE A 183 -14.98 5.99 14.28
N LEU A 184 -16.10 5.51 14.86
CA LEU A 184 -17.18 4.84 14.14
C LEU A 184 -18.54 5.48 14.37
N ASP A 185 -18.63 6.36 15.37
CA ASP A 185 -19.83 7.11 15.74
C ASP A 185 -19.41 8.46 16.35
N GLU A 186 -20.34 9.42 16.29
CA GLU A 186 -20.07 10.80 16.71
C GLU A 186 -19.84 10.92 18.22
N GLY A 187 -20.53 10.11 19.03
CA GLY A 187 -20.48 10.18 20.50
C GLY A 187 -19.10 9.79 21.05
N ASP A 188 -18.49 8.76 20.46
CA ASP A 188 -17.15 8.33 20.81
C ASP A 188 -16.07 9.27 20.30
N ALA A 189 -16.34 10.01 19.22
CA ALA A 189 -15.32 10.79 18.53
C ALA A 189 -14.74 11.89 19.43
N LEU A 190 -15.60 12.71 20.03
CA LEU A 190 -15.18 13.80 20.93
C LEU A 190 -14.35 13.28 22.10
N ASN A 191 -14.80 12.18 22.71
CA ASN A 191 -14.16 11.64 23.90
C ASN A 191 -12.80 10.99 23.57
N LYS A 192 -12.72 10.26 22.45
CA LYS A 192 -11.47 9.63 21.99
C LYS A 192 -10.46 10.64 21.49
N LEU A 193 -10.90 11.63 20.71
CA LEU A 193 -10.03 12.70 20.19
C LEU A 193 -9.58 13.66 21.30
N GLY A 194 -10.45 13.98 22.26
CA GLY A 194 -10.10 14.83 23.41
C GLY A 194 -9.04 14.22 24.33
N ARG A 195 -8.93 12.89 24.39
CA ARG A 195 -7.83 12.22 25.10
C ARG A 195 -6.50 12.26 24.31
N GLY A 196 -6.50 12.75 23.08
CA GLY A 196 -5.37 12.72 22.16
C GLY A 196 -5.19 11.36 21.48
N SER A 197 -4.69 11.38 20.24
CA SER A 197 -4.49 10.19 19.41
C SER A 197 -3.37 10.40 18.39
N HIS A 198 -2.48 9.41 18.24
CA HIS A 198 -1.45 9.44 17.21
C HIS A 198 -1.98 8.96 15.86
N VAL A 199 -2.83 7.92 15.91
CA VAL A 199 -3.42 7.30 14.73
C VAL A 199 -4.93 7.26 14.88
N ILE A 200 -5.61 7.81 13.89
CA ILE A 200 -7.06 7.71 13.81
C ILE A 200 -7.42 6.72 12.70
N VAL A 201 -8.30 5.78 13.03
CA VAL A 201 -8.94 4.88 12.07
C VAL A 201 -10.42 5.18 12.11
N GLY A 202 -11.06 5.43 10.97
CA GLY A 202 -12.48 5.72 10.96
C GLY A 202 -13.11 5.65 9.59
N THR A 203 -14.44 5.67 9.58
CA THR A 203 -15.20 5.69 8.34
C THR A 203 -15.24 7.09 7.74
N VAL A 204 -15.33 7.16 6.41
CA VAL A 204 -15.28 8.43 5.67
C VAL A 204 -16.33 9.43 6.11
N ASP A 205 -17.55 8.98 6.41
CA ASP A 205 -18.66 9.80 6.89
C ASP A 205 -18.35 10.42 8.27
N GLN A 206 -17.85 9.63 9.22
CA GLN A 206 -17.59 10.08 10.58
C GLN A 206 -16.38 11.00 10.64
N LEU A 207 -15.30 10.65 9.92
CA LEU A 207 -14.12 11.48 9.85
C LEU A 207 -14.39 12.80 9.11
N GLY A 208 -15.21 12.77 8.04
CA GLY A 208 -15.64 13.96 7.32
C GLY A 208 -16.37 14.95 8.26
N LYS A 209 -17.36 14.45 9.00
CA LYS A 209 -18.07 15.25 10.02
C LYS A 209 -17.15 15.80 11.11
N CYS A 210 -16.17 15.02 11.57
CA CYS A 210 -15.22 15.49 12.57
C CYS A 210 -14.36 16.66 12.06
N ILE A 211 -14.01 16.66 10.77
CA ILE A 211 -13.26 17.74 10.14
C ILE A 211 -14.14 18.97 9.94
N GLU A 212 -15.37 18.78 9.44
CA GLU A 212 -16.34 19.88 9.27
C GLU A 212 -16.62 20.61 10.58
N ARG A 213 -16.79 19.86 11.68
CA ARG A 213 -17.00 20.42 13.02
C ARG A 213 -15.73 20.91 13.70
N SER A 214 -14.57 20.82 13.03
CA SER A 214 -13.25 21.16 13.59
C SER A 214 -12.88 20.37 14.86
N THR A 215 -13.53 19.24 15.12
CA THR A 215 -13.17 18.30 16.19
C THR A 215 -11.89 17.53 15.85
N LEU A 216 -11.65 17.30 14.56
CA LEU A 216 -10.45 16.66 14.03
C LEU A 216 -9.62 17.68 13.24
N VAL A 217 -8.45 18.05 13.79
CA VAL A 217 -7.52 18.98 13.15
C VAL A 217 -6.31 18.22 12.63
N MET A 218 -6.19 18.09 11.31
CA MET A 218 -5.07 17.37 10.66
C MET A 218 -3.90 18.28 10.27
N ARG A 219 -4.14 19.59 10.12
CA ARG A 219 -3.22 20.53 9.44
C ARG A 219 -1.86 20.69 10.10
N GLN A 220 -1.76 20.41 11.40
CA GLN A 220 -0.56 20.65 12.18
C GLN A 220 0.47 19.53 12.01
N SER A 221 0.06 18.27 12.19
CA SER A 221 1.00 17.15 12.34
C SER A 221 0.68 15.91 11.53
N CYS A 222 -0.44 15.87 10.77
CA CYS A 222 -0.84 14.69 10.03
C CYS A 222 0.03 14.48 8.79
N GLY A 223 1.12 13.74 8.94
CA GLY A 223 2.09 13.45 7.89
C GLY A 223 1.73 12.27 7.00
N TYR A 224 0.71 11.47 7.36
CA TYR A 224 0.37 10.24 6.64
C TYR A 224 -1.14 10.03 6.53
N LEU A 225 -1.65 9.84 5.31
CA LEU A 225 -3.05 9.49 5.06
C LEU A 225 -3.15 8.21 4.24
N ILE A 226 -4.04 7.32 4.66
CA ILE A 226 -4.35 6.08 3.95
C ILE A 226 -5.84 6.08 3.62
N MET A 227 -6.17 5.84 2.35
CA MET A 227 -7.53 5.65 1.87
C MET A 227 -7.66 4.21 1.38
N ASP A 228 -8.41 3.36 2.08
CA ASP A 228 -8.63 1.95 1.71
C ASP A 228 -10.03 1.78 1.10
N GLU A 229 -10.12 1.14 -0.06
CA GLU A 229 -11.36 1.01 -0.87
C GLU A 229 -11.89 2.38 -1.32
N ALA A 230 -10.99 3.18 -1.91
CA ALA A 230 -11.27 4.56 -2.31
C ALA A 230 -12.26 4.70 -3.48
N ASP A 231 -12.28 3.74 -4.38
CA ASP A 231 -13.30 3.62 -5.42
C ASP A 231 -14.69 3.48 -4.80
N TYR A 232 -14.86 2.58 -3.84
CA TYR A 232 -16.14 2.38 -3.18
C TYR A 232 -16.60 3.63 -2.40
N MET A 233 -15.69 4.36 -1.75
CA MET A 233 -16.03 5.63 -1.10
C MET A 233 -16.54 6.68 -2.09
N VAL A 234 -15.93 6.76 -3.27
CA VAL A 234 -16.38 7.65 -4.36
C VAL A 234 -17.73 7.20 -4.94
N GLU A 235 -17.94 5.88 -5.12
CA GLU A 235 -19.23 5.33 -5.56
C GLU A 235 -20.37 5.65 -4.59
N MET A 236 -20.08 5.71 -3.30
CA MET A 236 -21.02 6.13 -2.26
C MET A 236 -21.28 7.66 -2.23
N GLY A 237 -20.57 8.44 -3.05
CA GLY A 237 -20.73 9.89 -3.16
C GLY A 237 -19.93 10.72 -2.15
N PHE A 238 -18.91 10.14 -1.51
CA PHE A 238 -18.08 10.83 -0.50
C PHE A 238 -16.92 11.66 -1.08
N ASP A 239 -17.01 12.08 -2.35
CA ASP A 239 -15.96 12.86 -3.02
C ASP A 239 -15.61 14.15 -2.26
N LYS A 240 -16.64 14.82 -1.70
CA LYS A 240 -16.47 16.10 -0.99
C LYS A 240 -15.74 15.91 0.33
N GLU A 241 -16.07 14.86 1.06
CA GLU A 241 -15.48 14.49 2.35
C GLU A 241 -14.01 14.09 2.15
N LEU A 242 -13.71 13.28 1.13
CA LEU A 242 -12.35 12.92 0.77
C LEU A 242 -11.53 14.16 0.35
N GLU A 243 -12.12 15.06 -0.43
CA GLU A 243 -11.45 16.30 -0.82
C GLU A 243 -11.19 17.22 0.40
N ALA A 244 -12.15 17.31 1.32
CA ALA A 244 -11.98 18.05 2.57
C ALA A 244 -10.83 17.49 3.42
N MET A 245 -10.73 16.16 3.56
CA MET A 245 -9.63 15.49 4.27
C MET A 245 -8.27 15.83 3.65
N LEU A 246 -8.16 15.71 2.32
CA LEU A 246 -6.92 15.99 1.60
C LEU A 246 -6.50 17.47 1.70
N LYS A 247 -7.47 18.40 1.78
CA LYS A 247 -7.25 19.83 2.03
C LYS A 247 -6.88 20.14 3.49
N ALA A 248 -7.37 19.35 4.43
CA ALA A 248 -7.09 19.53 5.86
C ALA A 248 -5.65 19.13 6.25
N MET A 249 -4.93 18.39 5.39
CA MET A 249 -3.57 17.96 5.66
C MET A 249 -2.50 19.02 5.42
N PRO A 250 -1.34 18.96 6.12
CA PRO A 250 -0.18 19.81 5.85
C PRO A 250 0.39 19.59 4.43
N ARG A 251 1.31 20.48 4.03
CA ARG A 251 2.00 20.39 2.73
C ARG A 251 2.96 19.20 2.64
N ARG A 252 3.71 18.94 3.70
CA ARG A 252 4.61 17.78 3.79
C ARG A 252 3.80 16.60 4.32
N ARG A 253 3.47 15.68 3.44
CA ARG A 253 2.58 14.55 3.70
C ARG A 253 2.89 13.40 2.75
N THR A 254 2.46 12.21 3.14
CA THR A 254 2.45 11.01 2.30
C THR A 254 1.02 10.49 2.23
N ILE A 255 0.53 10.23 1.02
CA ILE A 255 -0.82 9.73 0.77
C ILE A 255 -0.74 8.38 0.06
N HIS A 256 -1.35 7.37 0.67
CA HIS A 256 -1.49 6.04 0.07
C HIS A 256 -2.97 5.77 -0.23
N VAL A 257 -3.26 5.40 -1.47
CA VAL A 257 -4.61 5.08 -1.95
C VAL A 257 -4.64 3.63 -2.36
N TYR A 258 -5.53 2.85 -1.76
CA TYR A 258 -5.78 1.45 -2.09
C TYR A 258 -7.17 1.33 -2.69
N THR A 259 -7.25 0.75 -3.89
CA THR A 259 -8.47 0.74 -4.70
C THR A 259 -8.46 -0.44 -5.65
N GLU A 260 -9.64 -0.99 -6.00
CA GLU A 260 -9.73 -2.05 -7.02
C GLU A 260 -9.82 -1.44 -8.43
N THR A 261 -10.49 -0.28 -8.54
CA THR A 261 -10.75 0.43 -9.78
C THR A 261 -10.33 1.91 -9.70
N MET A 262 -10.27 2.59 -10.85
CA MET A 262 -9.98 4.03 -10.95
C MET A 262 -11.11 4.73 -11.70
N PRO A 263 -12.24 5.04 -11.04
CA PRO A 263 -13.25 5.90 -11.63
C PRO A 263 -12.70 7.30 -11.87
N THR A 264 -13.24 8.00 -12.87
CA THR A 264 -12.78 9.33 -13.28
C THR A 264 -12.75 10.34 -12.13
N SER A 265 -13.68 10.23 -11.17
CA SER A 265 -13.69 11.13 -10.01
C SER A 265 -12.49 10.89 -9.09
N LEU A 266 -12.17 9.63 -8.80
CA LEU A 266 -10.98 9.25 -8.01
C LEU A 266 -9.68 9.62 -8.74
N GLU A 267 -9.61 9.42 -10.05
CA GLU A 267 -8.45 9.84 -10.85
C GLU A 267 -8.24 11.35 -10.78
N LYS A 268 -9.31 12.14 -10.92
CA LYS A 268 -9.25 13.61 -10.79
C LYS A 268 -8.82 14.02 -9.37
N LEU A 269 -9.36 13.36 -8.34
CA LEU A 269 -9.01 13.64 -6.94
C LEU A 269 -7.54 13.34 -6.67
N THR A 270 -7.08 12.15 -7.05
CA THR A 270 -5.68 11.73 -6.84
C THR A 270 -4.69 12.62 -7.59
N ARG A 271 -4.98 12.95 -8.85
CA ARG A 271 -4.15 13.87 -9.66
C ARG A 271 -4.02 15.27 -9.06
N ARG A 272 -5.03 15.77 -8.33
CA ARG A 272 -4.97 17.09 -7.68
C ARG A 272 -4.15 17.09 -6.39
N HIS A 273 -4.16 15.99 -5.64
CA HIS A 273 -3.67 15.99 -4.25
C HIS A 273 -2.39 15.20 -4.01
N LEU A 274 -2.12 14.17 -4.82
CA LEU A 274 -0.90 13.36 -4.72
C LEU A 274 0.24 14.01 -5.50
N HIS A 275 1.46 13.84 -4.99
CA HIS A 275 2.66 14.40 -5.57
C HIS A 275 3.59 13.29 -6.10
N ASP A 276 3.72 13.20 -7.43
CA ASP A 276 4.53 12.19 -8.12
C ASP A 276 4.24 10.75 -7.59
N PRO A 277 2.96 10.32 -7.60
CA PRO A 277 2.59 9.03 -7.04
C PRO A 277 3.10 7.89 -7.92
N ILE A 278 3.53 6.81 -7.28
CA ILE A 278 3.84 5.57 -7.98
C ILE A 278 2.57 4.74 -8.02
N ASN A 279 2.17 4.32 -9.22
CA ASN A 279 1.03 3.44 -9.38
C ASN A 279 1.53 1.99 -9.42
N VAL A 280 0.96 1.16 -8.57
CA VAL A 280 1.32 -0.26 -8.44
C VAL A 280 0.07 -1.07 -8.63
N ALA A 281 0.07 -1.98 -9.58
CA ALA A 281 -1.00 -2.96 -9.76
C ALA A 281 -0.50 -4.35 -9.42
N VAL A 282 -1.31 -5.10 -8.66
CA VAL A 282 -1.10 -6.54 -8.44
C VAL A 282 -2.12 -7.30 -9.27
N ASP A 283 -1.64 -8.28 -10.04
CA ASP A 283 -2.49 -9.06 -10.93
C ASP A 283 -3.64 -9.73 -10.16
N ARG A 284 -4.83 -9.71 -10.74
CA ARG A 284 -6.06 -10.22 -10.10
C ARG A 284 -6.00 -11.72 -9.91
N GLU A 285 -5.36 -12.45 -10.83
CA GLU A 285 -5.18 -13.90 -10.71
C GLU A 285 -4.28 -14.26 -9.53
N VAL A 286 -3.17 -13.54 -9.38
CA VAL A 286 -2.26 -13.68 -8.23
C VAL A 286 -2.98 -13.34 -6.93
N SER A 287 -3.76 -12.25 -6.94
CA SER A 287 -4.56 -11.81 -5.80
C SER A 287 -5.52 -12.91 -5.32
N LYS A 288 -6.33 -13.47 -6.22
CA LYS A 288 -7.26 -14.58 -5.94
C LYS A 288 -6.55 -15.83 -5.42
N ALA A 289 -5.44 -16.21 -6.05
CA ALA A 289 -4.67 -17.38 -5.63
C ALA A 289 -4.13 -17.23 -4.20
N LEU A 290 -3.69 -16.03 -3.81
CA LEU A 290 -3.22 -15.74 -2.46
C LEU A 290 -4.35 -15.76 -1.44
N GLU A 291 -5.53 -15.20 -1.77
CA GLU A 291 -6.71 -15.26 -0.91
C GLU A 291 -7.18 -16.68 -0.64
N GLN A 292 -7.21 -17.53 -1.67
CA GLN A 292 -7.57 -18.94 -1.53
C GLN A 292 -6.60 -19.66 -0.58
N ARG A 293 -5.28 -19.50 -0.80
CA ARG A 293 -4.24 -20.08 0.07
C ARG A 293 -4.36 -19.60 1.52
N ALA A 294 -4.66 -18.32 1.74
CA ALA A 294 -4.86 -17.77 3.08
C ALA A 294 -6.09 -18.40 3.77
N SER A 295 -7.17 -18.60 3.02
CA SER A 295 -8.40 -19.24 3.50
C SER A 295 -8.16 -20.71 3.88
N GLU A 296 -7.47 -21.46 3.04
CA GLU A 296 -7.09 -22.86 3.30
C GLU A 296 -6.23 -22.99 4.56
N LYS A 297 -5.19 -22.15 4.71
CA LYS A 297 -4.36 -22.11 5.91
C LYS A 297 -5.16 -21.84 7.18
N LYS A 298 -6.13 -20.90 7.11
CA LYS A 298 -7.01 -20.57 8.24
C LYS A 298 -7.88 -21.77 8.64
N VAL A 299 -8.47 -22.47 7.68
CA VAL A 299 -9.27 -23.68 7.93
C VAL A 299 -8.40 -24.76 8.58
N GLN A 300 -7.20 -25.00 8.07
CA GLN A 300 -6.31 -26.01 8.63
C GLN A 300 -5.83 -25.66 10.04
N MET A 301 -5.58 -24.38 10.32
CA MET A 301 -5.26 -23.89 11.66
C MET A 301 -6.42 -24.12 12.64
N LEU A 302 -7.66 -23.83 12.24
CA LEU A 302 -8.85 -24.06 13.06
C LEU A 302 -9.05 -25.55 13.35
N LYS A 303 -8.88 -26.42 12.35
CA LYS A 303 -8.93 -27.89 12.53
C LYS A 303 -7.87 -28.36 13.54
N LYS A 304 -6.63 -27.88 13.42
CA LYS A 304 -5.56 -28.20 14.39
C LYS A 304 -5.91 -27.73 15.81
N ARG A 305 -6.48 -26.53 15.96
CA ARG A 305 -6.91 -26.02 17.29
C ARG A 305 -8.06 -26.81 17.88
N ALA A 306 -9.02 -27.22 17.06
CA ALA A 306 -10.13 -28.08 17.49
C ALA A 306 -9.64 -29.47 17.92
N ALA A 307 -8.76 -30.08 17.12
CA ALA A 307 -8.14 -31.37 17.46
C ALA A 307 -7.30 -31.28 18.75
N ALA A 308 -6.53 -30.21 18.93
CA ALA A 308 -5.79 -29.98 20.18
C ALA A 308 -6.72 -29.88 21.39
N LYS A 309 -7.85 -29.16 21.28
CA LYS A 309 -8.83 -29.08 22.38
C LYS A 309 -9.43 -30.44 22.74
N LEU A 310 -9.64 -31.32 21.76
CA LEU A 310 -10.15 -32.68 21.98
C LEU A 310 -9.12 -33.64 22.59
N LEU A 311 -7.82 -33.31 22.55
CA LEU A 311 -6.75 -34.13 23.15
C LEU A 311 -6.42 -33.72 24.59
N PHE A 312 -6.88 -32.55 25.03
CA PHE A 312 -6.63 -32.00 26.37
C PHE A 312 -7.92 -31.93 27.23
N HIS A 313 -8.99 -32.59 26.81
CA HIS A 313 -10.22 -32.91 27.56
C HIS A 313 -10.49 -34.40 27.39
#